data_AF-A0A2G5IJK9-F1
#
_entry.id   AF-A0A2G5IJK9-F1
#
_cell.length_a   1.000
_cell.length_b   1.000
_cell.length_c   1.000
_cell.angle_alpha   90.00
_cell.angle_beta   90.00
_cell.angle_gamma   90.00
#
_symmetry.space_group_name_H-M   'P 1'
#
loop_
_entity.id
_entity.type
_entity.pdbx_description
1 polymer ?
#
loop_
_entity_poly.entity_id
_entity_poly.type
_entity_poly.pdbx_seq_one_letter_code
_entity_poly.pdbx_strand_id
1 'polypeptide(L)'
;MAYDPHAVLPGFADTYRAAHDGTDAYSDAWPWAEAIVRWHQEQDPPVLADRGFLLAGDQQARDHLVAAVAESLRLTMGWTGAAIGDLDLDALASELRNLIEDEDENGDRLTPGTTGWPAPTGPYADRWHALMRVLDSDPEQWARVRRSVYRAFTSLLWHARHSPHLAEGSYSTVQDYRLRQAPGRRGDYRSLAEVAPSLGMSPVPVRDPRWYQGYGLVTVAEAS
;
A
#
# COMPACT_ATOMS: atom_id res chain seq x y z
N MET A 1 5.66 -21.07 11.25
CA MET A 1 5.09 -21.79 10.09
C MET A 1 5.97 -21.46 8.91
N ALA A 2 6.37 -22.45 8.11
CA ALA A 2 6.98 -22.18 6.83
C ALA A 2 5.96 -21.43 5.95
N TYR A 3 6.44 -20.42 5.24
CA TYR A 3 5.63 -19.51 4.45
C TYR A 3 5.53 -20.09 3.04
N ASP A 4 4.34 -20.53 2.64
CA ASP A 4 4.09 -21.00 1.28
C ASP A 4 3.40 -19.89 0.47
N PRO A 5 4.16 -19.07 -0.27
CA PRO A 5 3.59 -17.98 -1.04
C PRO A 5 2.64 -18.46 -2.15
N HIS A 6 2.80 -19.68 -2.66
CA HIS A 6 1.96 -20.27 -3.71
C HIS A 6 0.56 -20.63 -3.21
N ALA A 7 0.37 -20.77 -1.90
CA ALA A 7 -0.94 -21.01 -1.30
C ALA A 7 -1.65 -19.73 -0.84
N VAL A 8 -0.90 -18.72 -0.37
CA VAL A 8 -1.47 -17.58 0.35
C VAL A 8 -2.07 -16.53 -0.58
N LEU A 9 -1.33 -16.04 -1.58
CA LEU A 9 -1.83 -14.97 -2.45
C LEU A 9 -3.02 -15.39 -3.33
N PRO A 10 -3.06 -16.59 -3.93
CA PRO A 10 -4.24 -17.07 -4.65
C PRO A 10 -5.45 -17.28 -3.74
N GLY A 11 -5.27 -17.93 -2.59
CA GLY A 11 -6.36 -18.16 -1.64
C GLY A 11 -6.95 -16.85 -1.11
N PHE A 12 -6.12 -15.83 -0.98
CA PHE A 12 -6.59 -14.49 -0.65
C PHE A 12 -7.33 -13.80 -1.79
N ALA A 13 -6.84 -13.88 -3.04
CA ALA A 13 -7.52 -13.25 -4.17
C ALA A 13 -8.96 -13.74 -4.36
N ASP A 14 -9.23 -15.01 -4.09
CA ASP A 14 -10.58 -15.57 -4.09
C ASP A 14 -11.41 -15.08 -2.90
N THR A 15 -10.81 -15.07 -1.70
CA THR A 15 -11.46 -14.60 -0.47
C THR A 15 -11.83 -13.11 -0.56
N TYR A 16 -10.92 -12.28 -1.07
CA TYR A 16 -11.12 -10.86 -1.28
C TYR A 16 -12.25 -10.60 -2.27
N ARG A 17 -12.22 -11.24 -3.44
CA ARG A 17 -13.30 -11.10 -4.44
C ARG A 17 -14.66 -11.51 -3.87
N ALA A 18 -14.70 -12.55 -3.04
CA ALA A 18 -15.93 -12.98 -2.39
C ALA A 18 -16.48 -11.93 -1.40
N ALA A 19 -15.59 -11.23 -0.68
CA ALA A 19 -15.97 -10.18 0.28
C ALA A 19 -16.27 -8.81 -0.36
N HIS A 20 -15.78 -8.56 -1.59
CA HIS A 20 -15.85 -7.27 -2.27
C HIS A 20 -16.70 -7.28 -3.55
N ASP A 21 -17.83 -8.01 -3.56
CA ASP A 21 -18.76 -8.06 -4.70
C ASP A 21 -18.09 -8.41 -6.06
N GLY A 22 -17.02 -9.19 -6.01
CA GLY A 22 -16.25 -9.62 -7.18
C GLY A 22 -15.18 -8.64 -7.65
N THR A 23 -14.95 -7.50 -6.98
CA THR A 23 -13.82 -6.62 -7.28
C THR A 23 -12.51 -7.25 -6.82
N ASP A 24 -11.44 -6.99 -7.57
CA ASP A 24 -10.10 -7.44 -7.19
C ASP A 24 -9.34 -6.34 -6.43
N ALA A 25 -8.46 -6.78 -5.54
CA ALA A 25 -7.65 -5.93 -4.69
C ALA A 25 -6.78 -4.91 -5.45
N TYR A 26 -6.38 -5.19 -6.70
CA TYR A 26 -5.60 -4.24 -7.50
C TYR A 26 -6.47 -3.09 -7.98
N SER A 27 -7.69 -3.41 -8.44
CA SER A 27 -8.68 -2.44 -8.86
C SER A 27 -9.08 -1.49 -7.73
N ASP A 28 -9.25 -2.01 -6.51
CA ASP A 28 -9.57 -1.19 -5.33
C ASP A 28 -8.34 -0.37 -4.84
N ALA A 29 -7.12 -0.89 -5.04
CA ALA A 29 -5.89 -0.17 -4.73
C ALA A 29 -5.56 0.96 -5.73
N TRP A 30 -6.07 0.88 -6.97
CA TRP A 30 -5.66 1.79 -8.04
C TRP A 30 -5.97 3.28 -7.75
N PRO A 31 -7.19 3.68 -7.33
CA PRO A 31 -7.48 5.08 -7.00
C PRO A 31 -6.61 5.62 -5.85
N TRP A 32 -6.30 4.77 -4.88
CA TRP A 32 -5.38 5.12 -3.79
C TRP A 32 -3.96 5.35 -4.32
N ALA A 33 -3.47 4.48 -5.19
CA ALA A 33 -2.15 4.63 -5.80
C ALA A 33 -2.04 5.93 -6.61
N GLU A 34 -3.04 6.27 -7.41
CA GLU A 34 -3.09 7.54 -8.13
C GLU A 34 -3.05 8.74 -7.17
N ALA A 35 -3.84 8.70 -6.10
CA ALA A 35 -3.87 9.76 -5.10
C ALA A 35 -2.54 9.91 -4.36
N ILE A 36 -1.90 8.81 -3.98
CA ILE A 36 -0.58 8.78 -3.32
C ILE A 36 0.49 9.38 -4.23
N VAL A 37 0.55 8.93 -5.49
CA VAL A 37 1.54 9.41 -6.45
C VAL A 37 1.33 10.88 -6.77
N ARG A 38 0.07 11.30 -6.98
CA ARG A 38 -0.30 12.70 -7.17
C ARG A 38 0.14 13.55 -5.98
N TRP A 39 -0.27 13.17 -4.77
CA TRP A 39 0.08 13.89 -3.55
C TRP A 39 1.60 14.00 -3.37
N HIS A 40 2.34 12.93 -3.61
CA HIS A 40 3.80 12.91 -3.51
C HIS A 40 4.48 13.84 -4.51
N GLN A 41 3.97 13.92 -5.75
CA GLN A 41 4.53 14.74 -6.82
C GLN A 41 4.16 16.22 -6.70
N GLU A 42 3.02 16.55 -6.10
CA GLU A 42 2.51 17.92 -5.96
C GLU A 42 3.01 18.64 -4.70
N GLN A 43 3.84 18.01 -3.86
CA GLN A 43 4.41 18.67 -2.67
C GLN A 43 5.41 19.79 -3.06
N ASP A 44 5.07 21.04 -2.72
CA ASP A 44 5.98 22.19 -2.84
C ASP A 44 5.95 23.06 -1.55
N PRO A 45 7.04 23.10 -0.75
CA PRO A 45 8.28 22.34 -0.92
C PRO A 45 8.08 20.84 -0.65
N PRO A 46 8.95 19.96 -1.17
CA PRO A 46 8.89 18.54 -0.86
C PRO A 46 8.98 18.27 0.64
N VAL A 47 8.09 17.43 1.17
CA VAL A 47 8.04 16.99 2.57
C VAL A 47 9.39 16.47 3.07
N LEU A 48 10.16 15.83 2.19
CA LEU A 48 11.53 15.41 2.44
C LEU A 48 12.45 16.03 1.37
N ALA A 49 13.01 17.21 1.68
CA ALA A 49 14.05 17.85 0.87
C ALA A 49 15.21 16.86 0.61
N ASP A 50 15.77 16.86 -0.59
CA ASP A 50 16.79 15.92 -1.10
C ASP A 50 16.33 14.47 -1.36
N ARG A 51 15.06 14.15 -1.12
CA ARG A 51 14.46 12.85 -1.49
C ARG A 51 13.43 12.94 -2.62
N GLY A 52 13.15 14.13 -3.14
CA GLY A 52 12.26 14.34 -4.28
C GLY A 52 12.83 13.71 -5.55
N PHE A 53 12.20 12.64 -6.03
CA PHE A 53 12.35 12.24 -7.41
C PHE A 53 11.22 12.94 -8.18
N LEU A 54 11.55 13.99 -8.92
CA LEU A 54 10.61 14.60 -9.85
C LEU A 54 10.57 13.71 -11.11
N LEU A 55 9.53 12.88 -11.26
CA LEU A 55 9.15 12.28 -12.55
C LEU A 55 8.62 13.34 -13.54
N ALA A 56 8.91 14.63 -13.29
CA ALA A 56 8.30 15.75 -13.98
C ALA A 56 8.56 15.64 -15.49
N GLY A 57 7.48 15.33 -16.23
CA GLY A 57 7.48 15.22 -17.68
C GLY A 57 7.51 13.80 -18.27
N ASP A 58 7.79 12.75 -17.47
CA ASP A 58 7.76 11.36 -17.95
C ASP A 58 6.47 10.66 -17.51
N GLN A 59 5.45 10.73 -18.38
CA GLN A 59 4.15 10.10 -18.13
C GLN A 59 4.27 8.58 -17.98
N GLN A 60 5.16 7.93 -18.73
CA GLN A 60 5.32 6.48 -18.66
C GLN A 60 5.90 6.06 -17.31
N ALA A 61 6.92 6.77 -16.83
CA ALA A 61 7.50 6.48 -15.53
C ALA A 61 6.55 6.82 -14.37
N ARG A 62 5.65 7.80 -14.54
CA ARG A 62 4.52 8.03 -13.61
C ARG A 62 3.54 6.87 -13.60
N ASP A 63 3.12 6.38 -14.77
CA ASP A 63 2.22 5.23 -14.87
C ASP A 63 2.83 3.98 -14.21
N HIS A 64 4.13 3.73 -14.40
CA HIS A 64 4.85 2.65 -13.72
C HIS A 64 4.89 2.84 -12.20
N LEU A 65 5.07 4.08 -11.72
CA LEU A 65 5.03 4.35 -10.28
C LEU A 65 3.64 4.10 -9.70
N VAL A 66 2.57 4.54 -10.36
CA VAL A 66 1.18 4.26 -9.94
C VAL A 66 0.95 2.76 -9.88
N ALA A 67 1.31 2.03 -10.93
CA ALA A 67 1.17 0.58 -10.97
C ALA A 67 1.95 -0.12 -9.83
N ALA A 68 3.12 0.40 -9.47
CA ALA A 68 3.97 -0.18 -8.43
C ALA A 68 3.46 0.14 -7.01
N VAL A 69 2.91 1.34 -6.79
CA VAL A 69 2.22 1.69 -5.54
C VAL A 69 0.96 0.85 -5.37
N ALA A 70 0.15 0.71 -6.44
CA ALA A 70 -1.03 -0.16 -6.45
C ALA A 70 -0.65 -1.61 -6.12
N GLU A 71 0.48 -2.08 -6.64
CA GLU A 71 0.96 -3.43 -6.35
C GLU A 71 1.40 -3.60 -4.91
N SER A 72 2.10 -2.63 -4.32
CA SER A 72 2.48 -2.68 -2.90
C SER A 72 1.23 -2.76 -1.99
N LEU A 73 0.20 -1.97 -2.32
CA LEU A 73 -1.09 -2.01 -1.62
C LEU A 73 -1.77 -3.37 -1.79
N ARG A 74 -1.93 -3.84 -3.03
CA ARG A 74 -2.57 -5.13 -3.35
C ARG A 74 -1.90 -6.28 -2.61
N LEU A 75 -0.58 -6.34 -2.63
CA LEU A 75 0.19 -7.38 -1.96
C LEU A 75 -0.03 -7.33 -0.45
N THR A 76 0.05 -6.15 0.16
CA THR A 76 -0.16 -6.03 1.61
C THR A 76 -1.57 -6.42 2.02
N MET A 77 -2.60 -6.00 1.26
CA MET A 77 -3.97 -6.49 1.46
C MET A 77 -4.02 -8.01 1.29
N GLY A 78 -3.41 -8.50 0.21
CA GLY A 78 -3.11 -9.89 -0.13
C GLY A 78 -2.68 -10.76 1.04
N TRP A 79 -1.60 -10.34 1.68
CA TRP A 79 -0.92 -11.11 2.72
C TRP A 79 -1.60 -11.03 4.07
N THR A 80 -2.28 -9.92 4.35
CA THR A 80 -2.76 -9.61 5.71
C THR A 80 -4.26 -9.73 5.87
N GLY A 81 -5.03 -9.71 4.78
CA GLY A 81 -6.48 -9.53 4.79
C GLY A 81 -6.95 -8.27 5.50
N ALA A 82 -6.09 -7.27 5.57
CA ALA A 82 -6.44 -5.97 6.12
C ALA A 82 -7.15 -5.12 5.08
N ALA A 83 -8.10 -4.31 5.57
CA ALA A 83 -8.69 -3.24 4.79
C ALA A 83 -7.64 -2.25 4.33
N ILE A 84 -7.86 -1.63 3.17
CA ILE A 84 -6.89 -0.71 2.57
C ILE A 84 -6.52 0.45 3.51
N GLY A 85 -7.48 0.94 4.30
CA GLY A 85 -7.25 1.98 5.30
C GLY A 85 -6.38 1.52 6.47
N ASP A 86 -6.37 0.23 6.80
CA ASP A 86 -5.61 -0.36 7.91
C ASP A 86 -4.19 -0.80 7.53
N LEU A 87 -3.76 -0.56 6.28
CA LEU A 87 -2.41 -0.90 5.84
C LEU A 87 -1.37 -0.01 6.53
N ASP A 88 -0.30 -0.62 7.04
CA ASP A 88 0.81 0.07 7.68
C ASP A 88 1.67 0.79 6.63
N LEU A 89 1.81 2.12 6.75
CA LEU A 89 2.64 2.91 5.85
C LEU A 89 4.12 2.50 5.88
N ASP A 90 4.63 2.00 7.00
CA ASP A 90 6.02 1.54 7.10
C ASP A 90 6.24 0.21 6.38
N ALA A 91 5.29 -0.73 6.54
CA ALA A 91 5.31 -2.00 5.81
C ALA A 91 5.17 -1.78 4.30
N LEU A 92 4.21 -0.93 3.89
CA LEU A 92 3.96 -0.59 2.48
C LEU A 92 5.18 -0.02 1.76
N ALA A 93 6.06 0.69 2.47
CA ALA A 93 7.29 1.22 1.89
C ALA A 93 8.28 0.12 1.47
N SER A 94 8.26 -1.02 2.16
CA SER A 94 9.21 -2.12 1.98
C SER A 94 8.61 -3.33 1.25
N GLU A 95 7.28 -3.46 1.19
CA GLU A 95 6.60 -4.69 0.74
C GLU A 95 7.02 -5.12 -0.67
N LEU A 96 6.96 -4.21 -1.65
CA LEU A 96 7.35 -4.53 -3.03
C LEU A 96 8.84 -4.93 -3.15
N ARG A 97 9.71 -4.41 -2.27
CA ARG A 97 11.10 -4.86 -2.21
C ARG A 97 11.16 -6.28 -1.64
N ASN A 98 10.53 -6.49 -0.49
CA ASN A 98 10.61 -7.74 0.26
C ASN A 98 10.11 -8.88 -0.61
N LEU A 99 8.96 -8.73 -1.28
CA LEU A 99 8.40 -9.79 -2.12
C LEU A 99 9.30 -10.23 -3.28
N ILE A 100 10.08 -9.31 -3.85
CA ILE A 100 11.01 -9.63 -4.96
C ILE A 100 12.27 -10.33 -4.46
N GLU A 101 12.61 -10.08 -3.21
CA GLU A 101 13.75 -10.67 -2.52
C GLU A 101 13.36 -11.95 -1.77
N ASP A 102 12.06 -12.23 -1.62
CA ASP A 102 11.50 -13.42 -1.00
C ASP A 102 11.71 -14.66 -1.88
N GLU A 103 12.10 -15.73 -1.23
CA GLU A 103 12.30 -17.07 -1.78
C GLU A 103 11.20 -17.99 -1.23
N ASP A 104 10.71 -18.91 -2.05
CA ASP A 104 9.76 -19.94 -1.64
C ASP A 104 10.46 -21.06 -0.83
N GLU A 105 9.71 -22.09 -0.43
CA GLU A 105 10.24 -23.19 0.37
C GLU A 105 11.37 -23.98 -0.31
N ASN A 106 11.52 -23.85 -1.63
CA ASN A 106 12.58 -24.49 -2.42
C ASN A 106 13.78 -23.56 -2.66
N GLY A 107 13.75 -22.33 -2.15
CA GLY A 107 14.76 -21.30 -2.41
C GLY A 107 14.57 -20.59 -3.75
N ASP A 108 13.45 -20.81 -4.44
CA ASP A 108 13.17 -20.16 -5.72
C ASP A 108 12.54 -18.79 -5.47
N ARG A 109 13.04 -17.76 -6.15
CA ARG A 109 12.49 -16.41 -6.03
C ARG A 109 11.08 -16.33 -6.59
N LEU A 110 10.22 -15.60 -5.91
CA LEU A 110 8.89 -15.30 -6.41
C LEU A 110 8.97 -14.50 -7.71
N THR A 111 8.38 -15.06 -8.76
CA THR A 111 8.36 -14.44 -10.08
C THR A 111 6.96 -13.90 -10.38
N PRO A 112 6.83 -12.65 -10.85
CA PRO A 112 5.54 -12.09 -11.23
C PRO A 112 4.79 -12.99 -12.23
N GLY A 113 3.50 -13.22 -11.98
CA GLY A 113 2.63 -14.02 -12.83
C GLY A 113 2.63 -15.52 -12.50
N THR A 114 3.45 -15.95 -11.56
CA THR A 114 3.38 -17.31 -11.00
C THR A 114 2.21 -17.47 -10.03
N THR A 115 1.92 -18.70 -9.61
CA THR A 115 0.89 -18.96 -8.61
C THR A 115 1.18 -18.25 -7.29
N GLY A 116 2.44 -18.17 -6.85
CA GLY A 116 2.84 -17.42 -5.66
C GLY A 116 2.88 -15.91 -5.81
N TRP A 117 2.67 -15.38 -7.03
CA TRP A 117 2.51 -13.95 -7.28
C TRP A 117 1.60 -13.75 -8.51
N PRO A 118 0.30 -14.04 -8.39
CA PRO A 118 -0.58 -14.05 -9.55
C PRO A 118 -0.76 -12.63 -10.08
N ALA A 119 -0.87 -12.51 -11.40
CA ALA A 119 -1.23 -11.27 -12.05
C ALA A 119 -2.65 -10.85 -11.58
N PRO A 120 -2.90 -9.56 -11.34
CA PRO A 120 -4.23 -9.09 -11.04
C PRO A 120 -5.14 -9.25 -12.25
N THR A 121 -6.43 -9.43 -11.99
CA THR A 121 -7.48 -9.34 -13.01
C THR A 121 -8.06 -7.93 -13.04
N GLY A 122 -8.96 -7.62 -13.98
CA GLY A 122 -9.70 -6.35 -13.96
C GLY A 122 -9.10 -5.26 -14.86
N PRO A 123 -9.66 -4.04 -14.80
CA PRO A 123 -9.42 -2.96 -15.78
C PRO A 123 -7.97 -2.44 -15.82
N TYR A 124 -7.18 -2.66 -14.77
CA TYR A 124 -5.80 -2.16 -14.68
C TYR A 124 -4.74 -3.26 -14.87
N ALA A 125 -5.12 -4.49 -15.23
CA ALA A 125 -4.19 -5.60 -15.41
C ALA A 125 -3.08 -5.29 -16.44
N ASP A 126 -3.40 -4.60 -17.53
CA ASP A 126 -2.42 -4.18 -18.54
C ASP A 126 -1.32 -3.27 -17.97
N ARG A 127 -1.65 -2.47 -16.95
CA ARG A 127 -0.69 -1.57 -16.27
C ARG A 127 0.26 -2.36 -15.39
N TRP A 128 -0.24 -3.38 -14.71
CA TRP A 128 0.59 -4.34 -13.99
C TRP A 128 1.54 -5.08 -14.95
N HIS A 129 1.04 -5.58 -16.08
CA HIS A 129 1.88 -6.25 -17.08
C HIS A 129 2.93 -5.31 -17.68
N ALA A 130 2.59 -4.04 -17.93
CA ALA A 130 3.55 -3.04 -18.38
C ALA A 130 4.67 -2.83 -17.35
N LEU A 131 4.31 -2.69 -16.07
CA LEU A 131 5.27 -2.58 -14.97
C LEU A 131 6.18 -3.81 -14.87
N MET A 132 5.63 -5.02 -14.92
CA MET A 132 6.41 -6.25 -14.77
C MET A 132 7.37 -6.48 -15.95
N ARG A 133 7.04 -6.01 -17.16
CA ARG A 133 8.01 -6.05 -18.27
C ARG A 133 9.26 -5.21 -18.00
N VAL A 134 9.13 -4.10 -17.28
CA VAL A 134 10.26 -3.22 -16.92
C VAL A 134 11.26 -3.95 -16.03
N LEU A 135 10.80 -4.86 -15.17
CA LEU A 135 11.67 -5.67 -14.28
C LEU A 135 12.80 -6.36 -15.07
N ASP A 136 12.46 -6.93 -16.23
CA ASP A 136 13.40 -7.69 -17.07
C ASP A 136 14.04 -6.82 -18.15
N SER A 137 13.27 -5.91 -18.76
CA SER A 137 13.72 -5.16 -19.94
C SER A 137 14.53 -3.90 -19.63
N ASP A 138 14.30 -3.29 -18.46
CA ASP A 138 14.98 -2.05 -18.05
C ASP A 138 15.22 -2.03 -16.53
N PRO A 139 16.28 -2.72 -16.05
CA PRO A 139 16.60 -2.81 -14.62
C PRO A 139 16.87 -1.45 -13.96
N GLU A 140 17.34 -0.46 -14.72
CA GLU A 140 17.58 0.88 -14.18
C GLU A 140 16.28 1.63 -13.93
N GLN A 141 15.35 1.57 -14.87
CA GLN A 141 14.01 2.11 -14.68
C GLN A 141 13.30 1.39 -13.54
N TRP A 142 13.43 0.06 -13.47
CA TRP A 142 12.90 -0.74 -12.37
C TRP A 142 13.43 -0.29 -10.99
N ALA A 143 14.76 -0.16 -10.86
CA ALA A 143 15.39 0.32 -9.63
C ALA A 143 14.93 1.73 -9.24
N ARG A 144 14.70 2.60 -10.24
CA ARG A 144 14.14 3.93 -10.04
C ARG A 144 12.70 3.87 -9.51
N VAL A 145 11.83 3.07 -10.13
CA VAL A 145 10.44 2.88 -9.70
C VAL A 145 10.39 2.37 -8.25
N ARG A 146 11.14 1.31 -7.92
CA ARG A 146 11.23 0.78 -6.54
C ARG A 146 11.63 1.83 -5.52
N ARG A 147 12.66 2.62 -5.82
CA ARG A 147 13.11 3.70 -4.93
C ARG A 147 12.02 4.76 -4.75
N SER A 148 11.27 5.07 -5.81
CA SER A 148 10.17 6.04 -5.77
C SER A 148 8.96 5.53 -4.98
N VAL A 149 8.64 4.23 -5.02
CA VAL A 149 7.61 3.62 -4.16
C VAL A 149 7.96 3.81 -2.68
N TYR A 150 9.20 3.45 -2.29
CA TYR A 150 9.67 3.63 -0.92
C TYR A 150 9.58 5.11 -0.49
N ARG A 151 9.96 6.04 -1.37
CA ARG A 151 9.88 7.49 -1.11
C ARG A 151 8.43 7.98 -0.93
N ALA A 152 7.50 7.54 -1.78
CA ALA A 152 6.10 7.94 -1.68
C ALA A 152 5.50 7.56 -0.31
N PHE A 153 5.68 6.30 0.11
CA PHE A 153 5.19 5.85 1.41
C PHE A 153 5.93 6.46 2.60
N THR A 154 7.25 6.63 2.53
CA THR A 154 8.00 7.30 3.61
C THR A 154 7.68 8.79 3.74
N SER A 155 7.37 9.48 2.65
CA SER A 155 6.84 10.85 2.69
C SER A 155 5.47 10.91 3.38
N LEU A 156 4.58 9.97 3.07
CA LEU A 156 3.28 9.87 3.76
C LEU A 156 3.43 9.52 5.24
N LEU A 157 4.32 8.60 5.57
CA LEU A 157 4.63 8.24 6.96
C LEU A 157 5.17 9.44 7.74
N TRP A 158 6.08 10.21 7.14
CA TRP A 158 6.56 11.44 7.74
C TRP A 158 5.40 12.44 7.94
N HIS A 159 4.57 12.63 6.91
CA HIS A 159 3.40 13.52 6.99
C HIS A 159 2.42 13.10 8.10
N ALA A 160 2.14 11.80 8.21
CA ALA A 160 1.28 11.25 9.26
C ALA A 160 1.81 11.56 10.67
N ARG A 161 3.14 11.49 10.87
CA ARG A 161 3.79 11.77 12.16
C ARG A 161 3.76 13.25 12.55
N HIS A 162 3.67 14.15 11.58
CA HIS A 162 3.79 15.59 11.79
C HIS A 162 2.51 16.38 11.48
N SER A 163 1.41 15.69 11.14
CA SER A 163 0.14 16.33 10.82
C SER A 163 -0.64 16.74 12.08
N PRO A 164 -1.21 17.96 12.11
CA PRO A 164 -1.88 18.52 13.29
C PRO A 164 -3.30 17.98 13.54
N HIS A 165 -3.77 16.98 12.77
CA HIS A 165 -5.15 16.46 12.84
C HIS A 165 -5.42 15.59 14.07
N LEU A 166 -4.41 15.33 14.89
CA LEU A 166 -4.56 14.66 16.18
C LEU A 166 -4.90 15.71 17.23
N ALA A 167 -6.18 15.80 17.63
CA ALA A 167 -6.51 16.54 18.85
C ALA A 167 -5.66 16.00 20.00
N GLU A 168 -5.04 16.89 20.79
CA GLU A 168 -4.21 16.52 21.94
C GLU A 168 -4.94 15.45 22.80
N GLY A 169 -4.29 14.31 23.04
CA GLY A 169 -4.84 13.19 23.82
C GLY A 169 -5.68 12.14 23.06
N SER A 170 -6.10 12.42 21.82
CA SER A 170 -6.80 11.41 20.98
C SER A 170 -5.86 10.33 20.46
N TYR A 171 -4.61 10.72 20.16
CA TYR A 171 -3.57 9.81 19.69
C TYR A 171 -3.25 8.70 20.70
N SER A 172 -3.06 9.04 21.98
CA SER A 172 -2.74 8.06 23.02
C SER A 172 -3.89 7.08 23.27
N THR A 173 -5.13 7.55 23.27
CA THR A 173 -6.31 6.71 23.50
C THR A 173 -6.53 5.70 22.37
N VAL A 174 -6.34 6.12 21.12
CA VAL A 174 -6.44 5.22 19.96
C VAL A 174 -5.25 4.26 19.89
N GLN A 175 -4.04 4.72 20.17
CA GLN A 175 -2.86 3.86 20.24
C GLN A 175 -3.05 2.77 21.31
N ASP A 176 -3.54 3.13 22.50
CA ASP A 176 -3.84 2.18 23.59
C ASP A 176 -4.94 1.17 23.23
N TYR A 177 -5.95 1.59 22.46
CA TYR A 177 -6.97 0.67 21.95
C TYR A 177 -6.39 -0.31 20.93
N ARG A 178 -5.61 0.18 19.95
CA ARG A 178 -4.97 -0.66 18.93
C ARG A 178 -3.98 -1.66 19.54
N LEU A 179 -3.16 -1.24 20.50
CA LEU A 179 -2.23 -2.12 21.22
C LEU A 179 -2.95 -3.25 21.99
N ARG A 180 -4.15 -2.98 22.52
CA ARG A 180 -4.98 -3.99 23.18
C ARG A 180 -5.63 -4.97 22.21
N GLN A 181 -6.05 -4.49 21.04
CA GLN A 181 -6.76 -5.30 20.03
C GLN A 181 -5.83 -6.09 19.10
N ALA A 182 -4.57 -5.66 18.95
CA ALA A 182 -3.58 -6.32 18.10
C ALA A 182 -2.27 -6.62 18.85
N PRO A 183 -2.28 -7.54 19.84
CA PRO A 183 -1.09 -7.90 20.60
C PRO A 183 -0.01 -8.48 19.66
N GLY A 184 1.00 -7.67 19.36
CA GLY A 184 2.06 -8.00 18.39
C GLY A 184 2.51 -6.81 17.56
N ARG A 185 1.63 -5.83 17.32
CA ARG A 185 2.01 -4.54 16.72
C ARG A 185 2.73 -3.71 17.77
N ARG A 186 4.05 -3.57 17.68
CA ARG A 186 4.87 -2.71 18.55
C ARG A 186 5.31 -1.47 17.75
N GLY A 187 5.09 -0.28 18.30
CA GLY A 187 5.66 0.96 17.76
C GLY A 187 4.64 2.04 17.36
N ASP A 188 5.18 3.09 16.73
CA ASP A 188 4.46 4.23 16.14
C ASP A 188 3.90 3.84 14.76
N TYR A 189 2.92 2.93 14.79
CA TYR A 189 2.19 2.45 13.61
C TYR A 189 1.33 3.57 13.02
N ARG A 190 1.46 3.82 11.71
CA ARG A 190 0.67 4.79 10.98
C ARG A 190 -0.03 4.11 9.82
N SER A 191 -1.35 4.17 9.87
CA SER A 191 -2.22 3.57 8.86
C SER A 191 -2.43 4.49 7.66
N LEU A 192 -2.79 3.91 6.51
CA LEU A 192 -3.17 4.67 5.32
C LEU A 192 -4.41 5.56 5.57
N ALA A 193 -5.32 5.13 6.44
CA ALA A 193 -6.50 5.90 6.84
C ALA A 193 -6.15 7.25 7.48
N GLU A 194 -5.04 7.35 8.22
CA GLU A 194 -4.60 8.58 8.88
C GLU A 194 -4.18 9.68 7.89
N VAL A 195 -3.75 9.30 6.68
CA VAL A 195 -3.34 10.24 5.62
C VAL A 195 -4.40 10.39 4.52
N ALA A 196 -5.46 9.60 4.56
CA ALA A 196 -6.52 9.60 3.56
C ALA A 196 -7.14 10.98 3.26
N PRO A 197 -7.38 11.88 4.25
CA PRO A 197 -7.88 13.22 3.97
C PRO A 197 -6.92 14.04 3.10
N SER A 198 -5.60 13.94 3.34
CA SER A 198 -4.59 14.64 2.55
C SER A 198 -4.50 14.08 1.12
N LEU A 199 -4.89 12.83 0.93
CA LEU A 199 -5.00 12.18 -0.37
C LEU A 199 -6.33 12.49 -1.09
N GLY A 200 -7.29 13.11 -0.41
CA GLY A 200 -8.66 13.31 -0.92
C GLY A 200 -9.49 12.02 -0.94
N MET A 201 -9.12 11.03 -0.12
CA MET A 201 -9.77 9.73 -0.04
C MET A 201 -10.78 9.72 1.12
N SER A 202 -12.07 9.60 0.81
CA SER A 202 -13.16 9.52 1.78
C SER A 202 -14.45 9.00 1.12
N PRO A 203 -15.25 8.13 1.78
CA PRO A 203 -14.98 7.52 3.08
C PRO A 203 -13.84 6.49 3.01
N VAL A 204 -13.21 6.20 4.15
CA VAL A 204 -12.08 5.26 4.22
C VAL A 204 -12.55 3.87 4.67
N PRO A 205 -12.34 2.82 3.86
CA PRO A 205 -12.59 1.44 4.28
C PRO A 205 -11.59 1.01 5.35
N VAL A 206 -12.11 0.58 6.50
CA VAL A 206 -11.33 0.09 7.65
C VAL A 206 -12.06 -1.08 8.29
N ARG A 207 -11.33 -1.96 8.98
CA ARG A 207 -11.91 -3.11 9.68
C ARG A 207 -12.74 -2.71 10.90
N ASP A 208 -12.24 -1.77 11.70
CA ASP A 208 -12.92 -1.27 12.89
C ASP A 208 -12.87 0.27 12.92
N PRO A 209 -13.96 0.96 12.56
CA PRO A 209 -14.06 2.42 12.63
C PRO A 209 -13.68 3.03 13.99
N ARG A 210 -13.80 2.27 15.09
CA ARG A 210 -13.40 2.74 16.43
C ARG A 210 -11.90 2.97 16.54
N TRP A 211 -11.09 2.36 15.67
CA TRP A 211 -9.63 2.59 15.57
C TRP A 211 -9.29 4.00 15.10
N TYR A 212 -10.27 4.77 14.66
CA TYR A 212 -10.09 6.08 14.04
C TYR A 212 -10.93 7.16 14.71
N GLN A 213 -11.58 6.84 15.83
CA GLN A 213 -12.37 7.81 16.57
C GLN A 213 -11.47 8.96 17.06
N GLY A 214 -11.86 10.19 16.77
CA GLY A 214 -11.09 11.40 17.13
C GLY A 214 -10.12 11.90 16.05
N TYR A 215 -9.93 11.17 14.94
CA TYR A 215 -9.10 11.62 13.80
C TYR A 215 -9.86 12.51 12.80
N GLY A 216 -11.14 12.80 13.04
CA GLY A 216 -11.98 13.54 12.10
C GLY A 216 -12.21 12.80 10.76
N LEU A 217 -11.97 11.49 10.74
CA LEU A 217 -12.09 10.65 9.55
C LEU A 217 -13.52 10.14 9.37
N VAL A 218 -14.01 10.20 8.14
CA VAL A 218 -15.22 9.47 7.74
C VAL A 218 -14.78 8.07 7.33
N THR A 219 -15.09 7.09 8.17
CA THR A 219 -14.73 5.67 7.96
C THR A 219 -15.96 4.83 7.67
N VAL A 220 -15.78 3.78 6.89
CA VAL A 220 -16.78 2.74 6.64
C VAL A 220 -16.19 1.39 7.00
N ALA A 221 -16.98 0.55 7.68
CA ALA A 221 -16.55 -0.81 8.00
C ALA A 221 -16.49 -1.62 6.70
N GLU A 222 -15.33 -2.16 6.37
CA GLU A 222 -15.17 -3.08 5.24
C GLU A 222 -15.79 -4.43 5.60
N ALA A 223 -16.55 -5.02 4.67
CA ALA A 223 -17.16 -6.32 4.89
C ALA A 223 -16.05 -7.37 5.02
N SER A 224 -16.05 -8.10 6.14
CA SER A 224 -15.12 -9.21 6.40
C SER A 224 -15.72 -10.53 5.96
#